data_AF-A0A0B3B8D9-F1
#
_entry.id   AF-A0A0B3B8D9-F1
#
_cell.length_a   1.000
_cell.length_b   1.000
_cell.length_c   1.000
_cell.angle_alpha   90.00
_cell.angle_beta   90.00
_cell.angle_gamma   90.00
#
_symmetry.space_group_name_H-M   'P 1'
#
loop_
_entity.id
_entity.type
_entity.pdbx_description
1 polymer ?
#
loop_
_entity_poly.entity_id
_entity_poly.type
_entity_poly.pdbx_seq_one_letter_code
_entity_poly.pdbx_strand_id
1 'polypeptide(L)' 'MGKAVPKNVKTRAGILLQVKPELFGAEFEKNKQALGTLGIPFSKTVRNLVTGYITREVKKKANKEKRQQAAKKPVVA' A
#
# COMPACT_ATOMS: atom_id res chain seq x y z
N MET A 1 22.87 -4.43 7.26
CA MET A 1 21.97 -4.75 6.13
C MET A 1 21.00 -3.58 5.92
N GLY A 2 21.03 -2.90 4.77
CA GLY A 2 20.25 -1.68 4.54
C GLY A 2 18.74 -1.93 4.46
N LYS A 3 17.92 -1.03 5.06
CA LYS A 3 16.44 -1.06 5.06
C LYS A 3 15.82 -0.68 3.70
N ALA A 4 16.53 -0.89 2.60
CA ALA A 4 16.10 -0.47 1.28
C ALA A 4 15.22 -1.56 0.64
N VAL A 5 13.96 -1.22 0.35
CA VAL A 5 13.06 -2.10 -0.41
C VAL A 5 13.55 -2.15 -1.86
N PRO A 6 13.80 -3.35 -2.44
CA PRO A 6 14.26 -3.49 -3.82
C PRO A 6 13.30 -2.85 -4.83
N LYS A 7 13.82 -2.34 -5.94
CA LYS A 7 13.02 -1.71 -7.01
C LYS A 7 11.92 -2.64 -7.51
N ASN A 8 12.24 -3.91 -7.72
CA ASN A 8 11.31 -4.93 -8.22
C ASN A 8 10.07 -5.09 -7.33
N VAL A 9 10.24 -4.99 -6.01
CA VAL A 9 9.14 -5.07 -5.04
C VAL A 9 8.25 -3.83 -5.15
N LYS A 10 8.85 -2.63 -5.26
CA LYS A 10 8.11 -1.37 -5.40
C LYS A 10 7.29 -1.34 -6.68
N THR A 11 7.86 -1.77 -7.80
CA THR A 11 7.17 -1.80 -9.09
C THR A 11 5.97 -2.74 -9.04
N ARG A 12 6.14 -3.97 -8.53
CA ARG A 12 5.04 -4.94 -8.39
C ARG A 12 3.94 -4.43 -7.47
N ALA A 13 4.31 -3.90 -6.30
CA ALA A 13 3.35 -3.33 -5.36
C ALA A 13 2.57 -2.14 -5.96
N GLY A 14 3.26 -1.29 -6.75
CA GLY A 14 2.64 -0.18 -7.45
C GLY A 14 1.61 -0.64 -8.49
N ILE A 15 1.95 -1.65 -9.30
CA ILE A 15 1.04 -2.24 -10.29
C ILE A 15 -0.20 -2.82 -9.58
N LEU A 16 0.00 -3.58 -8.50
CA LEU A 16 -1.11 -4.18 -7.75
C LEU A 16 -2.07 -3.12 -7.19
N LEU A 17 -1.53 -2.03 -6.65
CA LEU A 17 -2.33 -0.89 -6.17
C LEU A 17 -3.06 -0.14 -7.29
N GLN A 18 -2.55 -0.15 -8.52
CA GLN A 18 -3.23 0.44 -9.68
C GLN A 18 -4.35 -0.45 -10.20
N VAL A 19 -4.12 -1.76 -10.28
CA VAL A 19 -5.07 -2.70 -10.87
C VAL A 19 -6.26 -2.98 -9.94
N LYS A 20 -6.02 -3.12 -8.63
CA LYS A 20 -7.10 -3.35 -7.63
C LYS A 20 -6.86 -2.57 -6.34
N PRO A 21 -7.07 -1.25 -6.33
CA PRO A 21 -6.89 -0.43 -5.13
C PRO A 21 -7.82 -0.83 -3.98
N GLU A 22 -9.02 -1.31 -4.27
CA GLU A 22 -10.07 -1.62 -3.29
C GLU A 22 -9.75 -2.84 -2.42
N LEU A 23 -8.94 -3.77 -2.94
CA LEU A 23 -8.53 -4.96 -2.20
C LEU A 23 -7.47 -4.68 -1.13
N PHE A 24 -6.85 -3.50 -1.16
CA PHE A 24 -5.75 -3.16 -0.28
C PHE A 24 -6.13 -2.07 0.73
N GLY A 25 -5.95 -2.38 2.01
CA GLY A 25 -6.26 -1.50 3.13
C GLY A 25 -5.03 -1.14 3.98
N ALA A 26 -5.31 -0.54 5.15
CA ALA A 26 -4.29 -0.22 6.15
C ALA A 26 -3.82 -1.45 6.95
N GLU A 27 -4.52 -2.58 6.82
CA GLU A 27 -4.31 -3.81 7.59
C GLU A 27 -3.39 -4.80 6.86
N PHE A 28 -2.38 -5.30 7.56
CA PHE A 28 -1.34 -6.12 6.95
C PHE A 28 -1.84 -7.52 6.56
N GLU A 29 -2.62 -8.17 7.43
CA GLU A 29 -3.07 -9.55 7.20
C GLU A 29 -4.02 -9.67 6.01
N LYS A 30 -5.01 -8.77 5.92
CA LYS A 30 -5.92 -8.68 4.77
C LYS A 30 -5.16 -8.50 3.46
N ASN A 31 -4.19 -7.60 3.44
CA ASN A 31 -3.35 -7.37 2.26
C ASN A 31 -2.54 -8.63 1.89
N LYS A 32 -2.05 -9.37 2.88
CA LYS A 32 -1.30 -10.62 2.65
C LYS A 32 -2.20 -11.74 2.09
N GLN A 33 -3.43 -11.84 2.58
CA GLN A 33 -4.43 -12.78 2.07
C GLN A 33 -4.83 -12.42 0.63
N ALA A 34 -5.09 -11.15 0.33
CA ALA A 34 -5.38 -10.67 -1.02
C ALA A 34 -4.27 -11.02 -2.02
N LEU A 35 -3.00 -10.89 -1.63
CA LEU A 35 -1.86 -11.33 -2.45
C LEU A 35 -1.84 -12.84 -2.69
N GLY A 36 -2.31 -13.64 -1.73
CA GLY A 36 -2.47 -15.09 -1.89
C GLY A 36 -3.58 -15.45 -2.87
N THR A 37 -4.73 -14.77 -2.78
CA THR A 37 -5.88 -14.98 -3.67
C THR A 37 -5.56 -14.61 -5.11
N LEU A 38 -4.65 -13.66 -5.34
CA LEU A 38 -4.19 -13.28 -6.69
C LEU A 38 -3.36 -14.37 -7.39
N GLY A 39 -3.01 -15.46 -6.70
CA GLY A 39 -2.35 -16.62 -7.31
C GLY A 39 -0.92 -16.36 -7.79
N ILE A 40 -0.30 -15.24 -7.39
CA ILE A 40 1.06 -14.90 -7.83
C ILE A 40 2.06 -15.62 -6.93
N PRO A 41 2.93 -16.51 -7.46
CA PRO A 41 3.90 -17.24 -6.67
C PRO A 41 5.03 -16.28 -6.22
N PHE A 42 4.87 -15.69 -5.05
CA PHE A 42 5.93 -14.96 -4.36
C PHE A 42 6.55 -15.80 -3.25
N SER A 43 7.88 -15.74 -3.15
CA SER A 43 8.61 -16.21 -1.97
C SER A 43 8.13 -15.48 -0.71
N LYS A 44 8.15 -16.15 0.44
CA LYS A 44 7.68 -15.60 1.75
C LYS A 44 8.23 -14.20 2.03
N THR A 45 9.53 -13.99 1.81
CA THR A 45 10.20 -12.70 2.04
C THR A 45 9.70 -11.61 1.11
N VAL A 46 9.54 -11.92 -0.18
CA VAL A 46 9.04 -10.96 -1.19
C VAL A 46 7.59 -10.59 -0.88
N ARG A 47 6.76 -11.57 -0.53
CA ARG A 47 5.35 -11.32 -0.14
C ARG A 47 5.27 -10.34 1.02
N ASN A 48 6.04 -10.57 2.08
CA ASN A 48 6.06 -9.69 3.26
C ASN A 48 6.54 -8.27 2.91
N LEU A 49 7.55 -8.14 2.05
CA LEU A 49 8.04 -6.83 1.58
C LEU A 49 6.99 -6.10 0.73
N VAL A 50 6.29 -6.81 -0.15
CA VAL A 50 5.19 -6.26 -0.96
C VAL A 50 4.05 -5.79 -0.06
N THR A 51 3.57 -6.64 0.86
CA THR A 51 2.50 -6.30 1.82
C THR A 51 2.89 -5.07 2.67
N GLY A 52 4.13 -5.05 3.18
CA GLY A 52 4.64 -3.93 3.96
C GLY A 52 4.74 -2.63 3.16
N TYR A 53 5.13 -2.71 1.88
CA TYR A 53 5.14 -1.54 1.01
C TYR A 53 3.73 -1.02 0.72
N ILE A 54 2.79 -1.91 0.41
CA ILE A 54 1.39 -1.56 0.13
C ILE A 54 0.74 -0.86 1.34
N THR A 55 0.85 -1.45 2.54
CA THR A 55 0.31 -0.84 3.77
C THR A 55 0.89 0.56 4.02
N ARG A 56 2.18 0.75 3.77
CA ARG A 56 2.84 2.04 3.91
C ARG A 56 2.32 3.07 2.90
N GLU A 57 2.09 2.66 1.65
CA GLU A 57 1.54 3.54 0.61
C GLU A 57 0.08 3.92 0.89
N VAL A 58 -0.76 2.98 1.33
CA VAL A 58 -2.14 3.26 1.73
C VAL A 58 -2.19 4.26 2.89
N LYS A 59 -1.36 4.06 3.93
CA LYS A 59 -1.28 5.00 5.06
C LYS A 59 -0.81 6.39 4.64
N LYS A 60 0.15 6.48 3.71
CA LYS A 60 0.58 7.77 3.15
C LYS A 60 -0.53 8.48 2.40
N LYS A 61 -1.30 7.76 1.57
CA LYS A 61 -2.45 8.31 0.83
C LYS A 61 -3.50 8.85 1.80
N ALA A 62 -3.90 8.04 2.79
CA ALA A 62 -4.86 8.46 3.81
C ALA A 62 -4.42 9.73 4.55
N ASN A 63 -3.15 9.84 4.93
CA ASN A 63 -2.63 11.06 5.57
C ASN A 63 -2.59 12.27 4.62
N LYS A 64 -2.31 12.05 3.33
CA LYS A 64 -2.34 13.11 2.32
C LYS A 64 -3.77 13.63 2.12
N GLU A 65 -4.75 12.74 2.05
CA GLU A 65 -6.17 13.10 1.92
C GLU A 65 -6.67 13.87 3.15
N LYS A 66 -6.33 13.43 4.36
CA LYS A 66 -6.66 14.16 5.60
C LYS A 66 -6.09 15.58 5.61
N ARG A 67 -4.82 15.76 5.20
CA ARG A 67 -4.20 17.09 5.10
C ARG A 67 -4.87 17.96 4.04
N GLN A 68 -5.30 17.38 2.92
CA GLN A 68 -6.00 18.12 1.88
C GLN A 68 -7.43 18.49 2.27
N GLN A 69 -8.14 17.66 3.04
CA GLN A 69 -9.46 17.98 3.58
C GLN A 69 -9.38 19.07 4.66
N ALA A 70 -8.34 19.07 5.49
CA ALA A 70 -8.09 20.13 6.46
C ALA A 70 -7.81 21.50 5.79
N ALA A 71 -7.14 21.51 4.64
CA ALA A 71 -6.85 22.72 3.87
C ALA A 71 -8.05 23.26 3.05
N LYS A 72 -9.11 22.46 2.85
CA LYS A 72 -10.28 22.82 2.03
C LYS A 72 -11.53 23.22 2.81
N LYS A 73 -11.53 23.17 4.15
CA LYS A 73 -12.62 23.78 4.93
C LYS A 73 -12.46 25.31 4.85
N PRO A 74 -13.34 26.04 4.15
CA PRO A 74 -13.33 27.49 4.25
C PRO A 74 -13.66 27.82 5.70
N VAL A 75 -12.89 28.75 6.26
CA VAL A 75 -13.27 29.49 7.45
C VAL A 75 -14.60 30.16 7.09
N VAL A 76 -15.71 29.56 7.52
CA VAL A 76 -17.02 30.22 7.51
C VAL A 76 -16.90 31.28 8.60
N ALA A 77 -16.78 32.54 8.15
CA ALA A 77 -16.81 33.74 8.96
C ALA A 77 -18.24 34.07 9.40
#